data_AF-A0A252E9G6-F1
#
_entry.id   AF-A0A252E9G6-F1
#
_cell.length_a   1.000
_cell.length_b   1.000
_cell.length_c   1.000
_cell.angle_alpha   90.00
_cell.angle_beta   90.00
_cell.angle_gamma   90.00
#
_symmetry.space_group_name_H-M   'P 1'
#
loop_
_entity.id
_entity.type
_entity.pdbx_description
1 polymer ?
#
loop_
_entity_poly.entity_id
_entity_poly.type
_entity_poly.pdbx_seq_one_letter_code
_entity_poly.pdbx_strand_id
1 'polypeptide(L)'
;MSKLDKYIATVGTNKYAFRAPAGLYAGAIATETGIAVASDAEQDLPEFAVKNLLRKGILRRVRAITKTSAGRPSSLKLLCTQAKLATILDALQGDTYTITGGGNGTITSVGFALRVVSRG
;
A
#
# COMPACT_ATOMS: atom_id res chain seq x y z
N MET A 1 1.99 -19.69 -6.70
CA MET A 1 1.51 -18.29 -6.70
C MET A 1 2.71 -17.36 -6.72
N SER A 2 2.67 -16.33 -7.57
CA SER A 2 3.70 -15.29 -7.62
C SER A 2 3.84 -14.60 -6.26
N LYS A 3 5.08 -14.35 -5.83
CA LYS A 3 5.33 -13.58 -4.60
C LYS A 3 5.08 -12.08 -4.81
N LEU A 4 5.09 -11.62 -6.06
CA LEU A 4 4.95 -10.23 -6.45
C LEU A 4 3.94 -10.13 -7.59
N ASP A 5 3.00 -9.21 -7.45
CA ASP A 5 2.03 -8.87 -8.50
C ASP A 5 2.28 -7.45 -9.01
N LYS A 6 1.81 -7.20 -10.24
CA LYS A 6 1.83 -5.90 -10.86
C LYS A 6 0.63 -5.09 -10.37
N TYR A 7 0.89 -3.91 -9.84
CA TYR A 7 -0.10 -2.98 -9.34
C TYR A 7 0.00 -1.65 -10.07
N ILE A 8 -1.10 -0.90 -10.05
CA ILE A 8 -1.24 0.38 -10.71
C ILE A 8 -1.69 1.40 -9.68
N ALA A 9 -0.89 2.45 -9.53
CA ALA A 9 -1.29 3.66 -8.85
C ALA A 9 -1.89 4.62 -9.87
N THR A 10 -3.13 5.03 -9.65
CA THR A 10 -3.79 6.01 -10.51
C THR A 10 -3.76 7.38 -9.84
N VAL A 11 -3.15 8.37 -10.50
CA VAL A 11 -3.11 9.76 -10.02
C VAL A 11 -3.67 10.66 -11.10
N GLY A 12 -4.91 11.13 -10.90
CA GLY A 12 -5.68 11.79 -11.94
C GLY A 12 -5.95 10.81 -13.09
N THR A 13 -5.53 11.16 -14.30
CA THR A 13 -5.63 10.32 -15.51
C THR A 13 -4.39 9.44 -15.74
N ASN A 14 -3.31 9.67 -15.00
CA ASN A 14 -2.05 8.96 -15.19
C ASN A 14 -2.02 7.65 -14.40
N LYS A 15 -1.57 6.58 -15.06
CA LYS A 15 -1.38 5.26 -14.47
C LYS A 15 0.10 4.96 -14.31
N TYR A 16 0.49 4.54 -13.11
CA TYR A 16 1.87 4.18 -12.78
C TYR A 16 1.93 2.74 -12.32
N ALA A 17 2.49 1.87 -13.16
CA ALA A 17 2.66 0.47 -12.83
C ALA A 17 3.91 0.23 -11.96
N PHE A 18 3.81 -0.64 -10.97
CA PHE A 18 4.92 -1.10 -10.12
C PHE A 18 4.63 -2.49 -9.55
N ARG A 19 5.67 -3.19 -9.06
CA ARG A 19 5.51 -4.50 -8.40
C ARG A 19 5.50 -4.38 -6.87
N ALA A 20 4.62 -5.14 -6.23
CA ALA A 20 4.53 -5.25 -4.78
C ALA A 20 4.07 -6.66 -4.37
N PRO A 21 4.14 -7.02 -3.07
CA PRO A 21 3.68 -8.33 -2.60
C PRO A 21 2.24 -8.63 -3.03
N ALA A 22 2.02 -9.83 -3.53
CA ALA A 22 0.72 -10.31 -3.95
C ALA A 22 -0.31 -10.26 -2.80
N GLY A 23 -1.54 -9.88 -3.09
CA GLY A 23 -2.65 -9.77 -2.12
C GLY A 23 -2.67 -8.49 -1.26
N LEU A 24 -1.55 -7.73 -1.19
CA LEU A 24 -1.42 -6.59 -0.29
C LEU A 24 -2.44 -5.47 -0.55
N TYR A 25 -2.73 -5.17 -1.82
CA TYR A 25 -3.70 -4.14 -2.21
C TYR A 25 -4.95 -4.81 -2.78
N ALA A 26 -5.73 -5.42 -1.89
CA ALA A 26 -7.00 -6.05 -2.20
C ALA A 26 -8.14 -5.43 -1.37
N GLY A 27 -9.37 -5.49 -1.89
CA GLY A 27 -10.56 -5.01 -1.18
C GLY A 27 -10.49 -3.53 -0.80
N ALA A 28 -10.85 -3.20 0.44
CA ALA A 28 -10.87 -1.83 0.96
C ALA A 28 -9.49 -1.15 0.85
N ILE A 29 -8.39 -1.91 1.04
CA ILE A 29 -7.04 -1.36 0.95
C ILE A 29 -6.75 -0.81 -0.45
N ALA A 30 -7.24 -1.45 -1.51
CA ALA A 30 -7.07 -0.97 -2.87
C ALA A 30 -7.78 0.38 -3.08
N THR A 31 -9.03 0.48 -2.63
CA THR A 31 -9.86 1.68 -2.72
C THR A 31 -9.26 2.86 -1.95
N GLU A 32 -8.81 2.60 -0.72
CA GLU A 32 -8.29 3.65 0.16
C GLU A 32 -6.86 4.06 -0.16
N THR A 33 -6.06 3.19 -0.78
CA THR A 33 -4.71 3.57 -1.24
C THR A 33 -4.69 4.19 -2.64
N GLY A 34 -5.73 3.94 -3.45
CA GLY A 34 -5.77 4.29 -4.87
C GLY A 34 -4.84 3.41 -5.71
N ILE A 35 -4.60 2.18 -5.25
CA ILE A 35 -3.72 1.21 -5.89
C ILE A 35 -4.54 -0.04 -6.18
N ALA A 36 -4.58 -0.46 -7.45
CA ALA A 36 -5.29 -1.65 -7.88
C ALA A 36 -4.33 -2.67 -8.51
N VAL A 37 -4.71 -3.94 -8.52
CA VAL A 37 -4.01 -4.96 -9.32
C VAL A 37 -4.15 -4.60 -10.80
N ALA A 38 -3.07 -4.74 -11.56
CA ALA A 38 -3.08 -4.46 -12.98
C ALA A 38 -4.03 -5.41 -13.72
N SER A 39 -4.96 -4.87 -14.50
CA SER A 39 -5.79 -5.66 -15.42
C SER A 39 -4.95 -6.19 -16.59
N ASP A 40 -5.47 -7.16 -17.34
CA ASP A 40 -4.76 -7.79 -18.46
C ASP A 40 -4.25 -6.77 -19.49
N ALA A 41 -5.07 -5.75 -19.80
CA ALA A 41 -4.73 -4.67 -20.73
C ALA A 41 -3.60 -3.74 -20.21
N GLU A 42 -3.28 -3.79 -18.92
CA GLU A 42 -2.30 -2.92 -18.29
C GLU A 42 -0.99 -3.67 -17.97
N GLN A 43 -0.92 -4.96 -18.29
CA GLN A 43 0.29 -5.76 -18.17
C GLN A 43 1.42 -5.28 -19.09
N ASP A 44 1.08 -4.57 -20.17
CA ASP A 44 2.07 -4.01 -21.11
C ASP A 44 2.61 -2.64 -20.70
N LEU A 45 2.02 -1.98 -19.68
CA LEU A 45 2.51 -0.68 -19.22
C LEU A 45 3.95 -0.76 -18.69
N PRO A 46 4.80 0.25 -18.97
CA PRO A 46 6.16 0.27 -18.45
C PRO A 46 6.17 0.28 -16.92
N GLU A 47 6.97 -0.61 -16.33
CA GLU A 47 7.11 -0.70 -14.88
C GLU A 47 8.04 0.40 -14.36
N PHE A 48 7.58 1.14 -13.35
CA PHE A 48 8.38 2.14 -12.67
C PHE A 48 8.89 1.61 -11.34
N ALA A 49 10.16 1.87 -11.06
CA ALA A 49 10.71 1.59 -9.73
C ALA A 49 9.97 2.42 -8.66
N VAL A 50 9.50 1.76 -7.60
CA VAL A 50 8.79 2.40 -6.47
C VAL A 50 9.58 3.58 -5.90
N LYS A 51 10.92 3.47 -5.84
CA LYS A 51 11.80 4.56 -5.38
C LYS A 51 11.65 5.84 -6.20
N ASN A 52 11.45 5.73 -7.52
CA ASN A 52 11.25 6.87 -8.40
C ASN A 52 9.86 7.49 -8.20
N LEU A 53 8.83 6.66 -8.03
CA LEU A 53 7.47 7.12 -7.73
C LEU A 53 7.39 7.86 -6.40
N LEU A 54 8.11 7.38 -5.39
CA LEU A 54 8.25 8.05 -4.10
C LEU A 54 9.00 9.40 -4.20
N ARG A 55 10.09 9.44 -4.98
CA ARG A 55 10.86 10.68 -5.20
C ARG A 55 10.05 11.76 -5.94
N LYS A 56 9.22 11.35 -6.90
CA LYS A 56 8.32 12.24 -7.64
C LYS A 56 7.08 12.66 -6.84
N GLY A 57 6.87 12.13 -5.64
CA GLY A 57 5.72 12.45 -4.79
C GLY A 57 4.41 11.77 -5.20
N ILE A 58 4.40 10.98 -6.28
CA ILE A 58 3.24 10.22 -6.78
C ILE A 58 2.74 9.25 -5.73
N LEU A 59 3.68 8.51 -5.14
CA LEU A 59 3.43 7.58 -4.04
C LEU A 59 3.97 8.13 -2.73
N ARG A 60 3.32 7.74 -1.64
CA ARG A 60 3.69 8.11 -0.28
C ARG A 60 3.68 6.87 0.62
N ARG A 61 4.62 6.84 1.55
CA ARG A 61 4.77 5.71 2.49
C ARG A 61 3.91 5.95 3.72
N VAL A 62 3.14 4.93 4.07
CA VAL A 62 2.29 4.91 5.25
C VAL A 62 2.61 3.64 6.03
N ARG A 63 2.55 3.73 7.35
CA ARG A 63 2.75 2.59 8.25
C ARG A 63 1.42 2.27 8.92
N ALA A 64 0.91 1.07 8.66
CA ALA A 64 -0.20 0.51 9.41
C ALA A 64 0.36 -0.31 10.58
N ILE A 65 -0.13 -0.04 11.79
CA ILE A 65 0.01 -0.96 12.92
C ILE A 65 -1.10 -1.98 12.76
N THR A 66 -0.74 -3.25 12.88
CA THR A 66 -1.66 -4.35 12.66
C THR A 66 -1.65 -5.34 13.81
N LYS A 67 -2.74 -6.08 13.95
CA LYS A 67 -2.82 -7.25 14.82
C LYS A 67 -3.01 -8.48 13.95
N THR A 68 -2.09 -9.42 14.03
CA THR A 68 -2.20 -10.67 13.26
C THR A 68 -3.38 -11.50 13.77
N SER A 69 -3.81 -12.48 12.97
CA SER A 69 -4.83 -13.46 13.39
C SER A 69 -4.47 -14.19 14.70
N ALA A 70 -3.18 -14.38 14.99
CA ALA A 70 -2.69 -14.92 16.27
C ALA A 70 -2.71 -13.90 17.43
N GLY A 71 -3.30 -12.71 17.23
CA GLY A 71 -3.40 -11.66 18.23
C GLY A 71 -2.11 -10.87 18.49
N ARG A 72 -1.03 -11.11 17.72
CA ARG A 72 0.27 -10.46 17.94
C ARG A 72 0.34 -9.11 17.22
N PRO A 73 0.88 -8.06 17.86
CA PRO A 73 1.11 -6.79 17.19
C PRO A 73 2.18 -6.96 16.09
N SER A 74 1.95 -6.30 14.96
CA SER A 74 2.85 -6.25 13.82
C SER A 74 2.77 -4.88 13.16
N SER A 75 3.58 -4.65 12.13
CA SER A 75 3.48 -3.45 11.33
C SER A 75 3.62 -3.74 9.85
N LEU A 76 2.78 -3.09 9.06
CA LEU A 76 2.71 -3.21 7.62
C LEU A 76 3.11 -1.87 6.98
N LYS A 77 3.96 -1.96 5.96
CA LYS A 77 4.33 -0.79 5.15
C LYS A 77 3.44 -0.76 3.93
N LEU A 78 2.63 0.28 3.83
CA LEU A 78 1.73 0.51 2.72
C LEU A 78 2.20 1.70 1.89
N LEU A 79 1.84 1.67 0.61
CA LEU A 79 1.97 2.80 -0.30
C LEU A 79 0.57 3.36 -0.52
N CYS A 80 0.48 4.66 -0.73
CA CYS A 80 -0.75 5.31 -1.15
C CYS A 80 -0.44 6.40 -2.17
N THR A 81 -1.44 6.71 -2.98
CA THR A 81 -1.39 7.86 -3.89
C THR A 81 -1.50 9.16 -3.10
N GLN A 82 -0.91 10.24 -3.63
CA GLN A 82 -0.97 11.56 -2.99
C GLN A 82 -2.41 12.03 -2.74
N ALA A 83 -3.34 11.73 -3.65
CA ALA A 83 -4.75 12.14 -3.53
C ALA A 83 -5.46 11.49 -2.33
N LYS A 84 -5.07 10.27 -1.96
CA LYS A 84 -5.68 9.51 -0.87
C LYS A 84 -5.04 9.73 0.49
N LEU A 85 -3.98 10.53 0.57
CA LEU A 85 -3.28 10.81 1.82
C LEU A 85 -4.16 11.39 2.92
N ALA A 86 -5.16 12.20 2.55
CA ALA A 86 -6.01 12.89 3.53
C ALA A 86 -7.00 11.93 4.21
N THR A 87 -7.43 10.87 3.53
CA THR A 87 -8.49 9.98 4.02
C THR A 87 -7.96 8.65 4.53
N ILE A 88 -6.76 8.24 4.11
CA ILE A 88 -6.22 6.91 4.38
C ILE A 88 -5.99 6.60 5.86
N LEU A 89 -5.74 7.61 6.70
CA LEU A 89 -5.44 7.39 8.12
C LEU A 89 -6.65 6.83 8.87
N ASP A 90 -7.83 7.40 8.60
CA ASP A 90 -9.07 7.02 9.25
C ASP A 90 -9.75 5.86 8.52
N ALA A 91 -9.70 5.86 7.19
CA ALA A 91 -10.46 4.91 6.37
C ALA A 91 -9.96 3.46 6.47
N LEU A 92 -8.66 3.26 6.71
CA LEU A 92 -8.07 1.92 6.84
C LEU A 92 -8.15 1.34 8.26
N GLN A 93 -8.61 2.11 9.25
CA GLN A 93 -8.67 1.64 10.62
C GLN A 93 -9.81 0.61 10.77
N GLY A 94 -9.47 -0.58 11.29
CA GLY A 94 -10.41 -1.69 11.45
C GLY A 94 -10.44 -2.66 10.27
N ASP A 95 -9.87 -2.29 9.12
CA ASP A 95 -9.87 -3.14 7.94
C ASP A 95 -8.97 -4.37 8.08
N THR A 96 -9.36 -5.44 7.41
CA THR A 96 -8.53 -6.65 7.30
C THR A 96 -7.55 -6.54 6.15
N TYR A 97 -6.30 -6.97 6.39
CA TYR A 97 -5.31 -7.15 5.33
C TYR A 97 -4.96 -8.63 5.18
N THR A 98 -4.67 -9.02 3.95
CA THR A 98 -4.24 -10.39 3.60
C THR A 98 -3.07 -10.30 2.62
N ILE A 99 -1.96 -10.95 2.93
CA ILE A 99 -0.82 -11.03 2.00
C ILE A 99 -0.72 -12.47 1.50
N THR A 100 -0.70 -12.65 0.18
CA THR A 100 -0.61 -13.98 -0.44
C THR A 100 0.72 -14.64 -0.06
N GLY A 101 0.65 -15.83 0.55
CA GLY A 101 1.83 -16.54 1.07
C GLY A 101 2.48 -15.87 2.28
N GLY A 102 1.78 -14.93 2.93
CA GLY A 102 2.22 -14.22 4.12
C GLY A 102 1.20 -14.31 5.26
N GLY A 103 1.08 -13.22 6.02
CA GLY A 103 0.15 -13.13 7.14
C GLY A 103 -1.16 -12.43 6.78
N ASN A 104 -2.20 -12.72 7.57
CA ASN A 104 -3.44 -11.97 7.61
C ASN A 104 -3.63 -11.31 8.99
N GLY A 105 -4.46 -10.27 9.04
CA GLY A 105 -4.76 -9.59 10.28
C GLY A 105 -5.66 -8.39 10.08
N THR A 106 -5.76 -7.58 11.13
CA THR A 106 -6.55 -6.34 11.17
C THR A 106 -5.63 -5.14 11.34
N ILE A 107 -5.99 -4.03 10.70
CA ILE A 107 -5.31 -2.75 10.85
C ILE A 107 -5.90 -2.07 12.08
N THR A 108 -5.06 -1.78 13.08
CA THR A 108 -5.51 -1.14 14.32
C THR A 108 -5.39 0.38 14.26
N SER A 109 -4.38 0.88 13.56
CA SER A 109 -4.15 2.31 13.36
C SER A 109 -3.22 2.53 12.18
N VAL A 110 -3.39 3.64 11.50
CA VAL A 110 -2.53 4.03 10.38
C VAL A 110 -1.86 5.35 10.71
N GLY A 111 -0.57 5.46 10.38
CA GLY A 111 0.20 6.67 10.62
C GLY A 111 1.23 6.89 9.53
N PHE A 112 1.64 8.14 9.35
CA PHE A 112 2.83 8.41 8.57
C PHE A 112 4.04 7.81 9.26
N ALA A 113 4.98 7.30 8.48
CA ALA A 113 6.27 6.90 9.03
C ALA A 113 6.95 8.14 9.59
N LEU A 114 6.79 8.38 10.90
CA LEU A 114 7.47 9.47 11.60
C LEU A 114 8.97 9.30 11.35
N ARG A 115 9.59 10.32 10.75
CA ARG A 115 11.03 10.44 10.82
C ARG A 115 11.33 10.80 12.26
N VAL A 116 11.64 9.81 13.10
CA VAL A 116 12.19 10.05 14.43
C VAL A 116 13.56 10.70 14.19
N VAL A 117 13.58 12.03 14.18
CA VAL A 117 14.81 12.79 14.32
C VAL A 117 15.08 12.83 15.81
N SER A 118 15.71 11.77 16.32
CA SER A 118 16.35 11.84 17.63
C SER A 118 17.40 12.95 17.53
N ARG A 119 17.14 14.09 18.17
CA ARG A 119 18.18 15.06 18.51
C ARG A 119 18.90 14.49 19.73
N GLY A 120 19.85 13.62 19.49
CA GLY A 120 20.89 13.23 20.44
C GLY A 120 22.19 13.85 19.99
#